data_AF-A0A7Z7D1H3-F1
#
_entry.id   AF-A0A7Z7D1H3-F1
#
_cell.length_a   1.000
_cell.length_b   1.000
_cell.length_c   1.000
_cell.angle_alpha   90.00
_cell.angle_beta   90.00
_cell.angle_gamma   90.00
#
_symmetry.space_group_name_H-M   'P 1'
#
loop_
_entity.id
_entity.type
_entity.pdbx_description
1 polymer ?
#
loop_
_entity_poly.entity_id
_entity_poly.type
_entity_poly.pdbx_seq_one_letter_code
_entity_poly.pdbx_strand_id
1 'polypeptide(L)'
;MPRPYPSEFRERALELVRSGRTVVDVAATLGIAQSCLYRCKQQDLVDRGIRPLCGRAPSAELTAANRRIRELEEENKILRRAAAAVEQVMPPKDRFRLVGELHADGVRIRKACLALGVSTSGYYEWKSRAPSTRSIRHAWLTDLIGQIHESSYGTYGRMRVRAELQRSHEITVGQNTVGLLMRRSGLVGLPLRRRSKRVPNQVTVTDLVRRRFHADGPDRLWVADITEHPTREGKLYCCVVLDVFSRRVVGWAIDTTQRAELATNALGMAIDSRRPSPGTIIHGDHGTQGGFNWSSQHLESEVFGWFDDNSRQIERCGQ
;
A
#
# COMPACT_ATOMS: atom_id res chain seq x y z
N MET A 1 18.20 -8.35 -81.98
CA MET A 1 17.15 -8.64 -80.97
C MET A 1 15.85 -8.02 -81.45
N PRO A 2 14.76 -8.78 -81.63
CA PRO A 2 13.46 -8.20 -82.00
C PRO A 2 13.06 -7.13 -80.98
N ARG A 3 12.45 -6.03 -81.42
CA ARG A 3 11.96 -5.01 -80.50
C ARG A 3 10.93 -5.63 -79.55
N PRO A 4 11.06 -5.42 -78.23
CA PRO A 4 10.06 -5.89 -77.28
C PRO A 4 8.70 -5.26 -77.57
N TYR A 5 7.63 -6.05 -77.53
CA TYR A 5 6.27 -5.52 -77.68
C TYR A 5 5.97 -4.44 -76.63
N PRO A 6 5.21 -3.38 -76.99
CA PRO A 6 4.75 -2.36 -76.04
C PRO A 6 4.01 -2.94 -74.83
N SER A 7 4.07 -2.27 -73.68
CA SER A 7 3.41 -2.71 -72.44
C SER A 7 1.90 -2.86 -72.60
N GLU A 8 1.24 -1.89 -73.26
CA GLU A 8 -0.21 -1.91 -73.52
C GLU A 8 -0.65 -3.15 -74.32
N PHE A 9 0.19 -3.56 -75.29
CA PHE A 9 -0.08 -4.75 -76.09
C PHE A 9 0.00 -6.03 -75.24
N ARG A 10 0.96 -6.12 -74.32
CA ARG A 10 1.10 -7.26 -73.40
C ARG A 10 -0.06 -7.33 -72.42
N GLU A 11 -0.52 -6.18 -71.93
CA GLU A 11 -1.62 -6.11 -70.98
C GLU A 11 -2.95 -6.57 -71.60
N ARG A 12 -3.27 -6.10 -72.82
CA ARG A 12 -4.44 -6.59 -73.58
C ARG A 12 -4.37 -8.08 -73.89
N ALA A 13 -3.18 -8.58 -74.24
CA ALA A 13 -2.99 -10.02 -74.46
C ALA A 13 -3.21 -10.85 -73.20
N LEU A 14 -2.79 -10.34 -72.03
CA LEU A 14 -3.02 -10.98 -70.74
C LEU A 14 -4.49 -10.91 -70.31
N GLU A 15 -5.18 -9.81 -70.60
CA GLU A 15 -6.62 -9.65 -70.34
C GLU A 15 -7.45 -10.70 -71.09
N LEU A 16 -7.14 -10.97 -72.36
CA LEU A 16 -7.77 -12.03 -73.15
C LEU A 16 -7.49 -13.43 -72.59
N VAL A 17 -6.32 -13.67 -72.02
CA VAL A 17 -6.02 -14.95 -71.35
C VAL A 17 -6.77 -15.06 -70.01
N ARG A 18 -6.96 -13.94 -69.31
CA ARG A 18 -7.72 -13.90 -68.04
C ARG A 18 -9.23 -14.08 -68.26
N SER A 19 -9.76 -13.67 -69.41
CA SER A 19 -11.17 -13.90 -69.77
C SER A 19 -11.49 -15.36 -70.14
N GLY A 20 -10.52 -16.27 -70.01
CA GLY A 20 -10.72 -17.72 -70.15
C GLY A 20 -10.28 -18.30 -71.49
N ARG A 21 -9.75 -17.49 -72.42
CA ARG A 21 -9.21 -18.01 -73.69
C ARG A 21 -7.88 -18.73 -73.48
N THR A 22 -7.62 -19.76 -74.27
CA THR A 22 -6.36 -20.50 -74.17
C THR A 22 -5.18 -19.66 -74.69
N VAL A 23 -3.99 -19.90 -74.16
CA VAL A 23 -2.76 -19.20 -74.59
C VAL A 23 -2.48 -19.46 -76.08
N VAL A 24 -2.88 -20.62 -76.58
CA VAL A 24 -2.75 -21.02 -78.00
C VAL A 24 -3.61 -20.13 -78.88
N ASP A 25 -4.89 -19.96 -78.53
CA ASP A 25 -5.85 -19.18 -79.33
C ASP A 25 -5.52 -17.70 -79.34
N VAL A 26 -5.12 -17.15 -78.18
CA VAL A 26 -4.75 -15.74 -78.04
C VAL A 26 -3.46 -15.45 -78.81
N ALA A 27 -2.47 -16.35 -78.76
CA ALA A 27 -1.22 -16.21 -79.52
C ALA A 27 -1.47 -16.24 -81.04
N ALA A 28 -2.34 -17.14 -81.52
CA ALA A 28 -2.73 -17.21 -82.93
C ALA A 28 -3.50 -15.95 -83.38
N THR A 29 -4.44 -15.47 -82.57
CA THR A 29 -5.26 -14.28 -82.87
C THR A 29 -4.41 -13.01 -82.97
N LEU A 30 -3.39 -12.88 -82.11
CA LEU A 30 -2.51 -11.71 -82.05
C LEU A 30 -1.26 -11.82 -82.93
N GLY A 31 -1.07 -12.94 -83.63
CA GLY A 31 0.10 -13.18 -84.48
C GLY A 31 1.43 -13.23 -83.72
N ILE A 32 1.43 -13.67 -82.47
CA ILE A 32 2.62 -13.74 -81.61
C ILE A 32 3.03 -15.17 -81.30
N ALA A 33 4.32 -15.40 -81.05
CA ALA A 33 4.80 -16.70 -80.63
C ALA A 33 4.23 -17.10 -79.25
N GLN A 34 3.73 -18.33 -79.12
CA GLN A 34 3.16 -18.85 -77.87
C GLN A 34 4.14 -18.72 -76.69
N SER A 35 5.43 -18.95 -76.92
CA SER A 35 6.49 -18.81 -75.91
C SER A 35 6.57 -17.39 -75.33
N CYS A 36 6.27 -16.36 -76.12
CA CYS A 36 6.23 -14.97 -75.67
C CYS A 36 5.06 -14.74 -74.71
N LEU A 37 3.88 -15.26 -75.05
CA LEU A 37 2.67 -15.11 -74.24
C LEU A 37 2.75 -15.94 -72.95
N TYR A 38 3.32 -17.15 -73.00
CA TYR A 38 3.64 -17.93 -71.79
C TYR A 38 4.58 -17.18 -70.86
N ARG A 39 5.63 -16.54 -71.39
CA ARG A 39 6.56 -15.74 -70.57
C ARG A 39 5.88 -14.52 -69.95
N CYS A 40 5.05 -13.81 -70.71
CA CYS A 40 4.27 -12.67 -70.19
C CYS A 40 3.29 -13.14 -69.10
N LYS A 41 2.63 -14.29 -69.29
CA LYS A 41 1.72 -14.88 -68.29
C LYS A 41 2.46 -15.25 -67.01
N GLN A 42 3.65 -15.83 -67.11
CA GLN A 42 4.45 -16.16 -65.93
C GLN A 42 4.93 -14.91 -65.18
N GLN A 43 5.33 -13.86 -65.91
CA GLN A 43 5.72 -12.58 -65.30
C GLN A 43 4.52 -11.89 -64.64
N ASP A 44 3.33 -11.92 -65.26
CA ASP A 44 2.09 -11.37 -64.69
C ASP A 44 1.70 -12.06 -63.37
N LEU A 45 1.84 -13.39 -63.31
CA LEU A 45 1.60 -14.15 -62.08
C LEU A 45 2.57 -13.76 -60.96
N VAL A 46 3.80 -13.37 -61.31
CA VAL A 46 4.80 -12.87 -60.37
C VAL A 46 4.48 -11.44 -59.93
N ASP A 47 4.16 -10.55 -60.87
CA ASP A 47 3.87 -9.14 -60.58
C ASP A 47 2.61 -8.99 -59.72
N ARG A 48 1.64 -9.90 -59.88
CA ARG A 48 0.42 -9.98 -59.04
C ARG A 48 0.61 -10.73 -57.72
N GLY A 49 1.83 -11.22 -57.44
CA GLY A 49 2.16 -11.93 -56.21
C GLY A 49 1.53 -13.33 -56.06
N ILE A 50 0.94 -13.89 -57.13
CA ILE A 50 0.31 -15.23 -57.12
C ILE A 50 1.38 -16.33 -57.16
N ARG A 51 2.52 -16.05 -57.82
CA ARG A 51 3.66 -16.97 -57.91
C ARG A 51 4.93 -16.29 -57.38
N PRO A 52 5.71 -16.91 -56.47
CA PRO A 52 7.00 -16.37 -56.07
C PRO A 52 8.00 -16.40 -57.25
N LEU A 53 8.92 -15.43 -57.28
CA LEU A 53 10.07 -15.41 -58.20
C LEU A 53 10.96 -16.63 -57.97
N CYS A 54 10.66 -17.74 -58.64
CA CYS A 54 11.44 -18.96 -58.52
C CYS A 54 12.65 -18.88 -59.47
N GLY A 55 13.88 -18.86 -58.93
CA GLY A 55 15.11 -19.08 -59.71
C GLY A 55 16.03 -17.88 -59.98
N ARG A 56 15.73 -16.67 -59.49
CA ARG A 56 16.75 -15.60 -59.43
C ARG A 56 17.27 -15.49 -58.01
N ALA A 57 18.59 -15.58 -57.84
CA ALA A 57 19.22 -15.17 -56.60
C ALA A 57 18.72 -13.75 -56.25
N PRO A 58 18.42 -13.46 -54.97
CA PRO A 58 17.98 -12.13 -54.57
C PRO A 58 18.93 -11.09 -55.16
N SER A 59 18.40 -10.06 -55.81
CA SER A 59 19.25 -8.95 -56.28
C SER A 59 20.10 -8.45 -55.11
N ALA A 60 21.34 -8.07 -55.38
CA ALA A 60 22.21 -7.45 -54.38
C ALA A 60 21.50 -6.28 -53.67
N GLU A 61 20.67 -5.56 -54.43
CA GLU A 61 19.80 -4.48 -53.95
C GLU A 61 18.73 -4.96 -52.97
N LEU A 62 18.05 -6.08 -53.26
CA LEU A 62 17.03 -6.65 -52.37
C LEU A 62 17.66 -7.11 -51.05
N THR A 63 18.86 -7.67 -51.13
CA THR A 63 19.63 -8.10 -49.94
C THR A 63 20.08 -6.90 -49.12
N ALA A 64 20.57 -5.84 -49.76
CA ALA A 64 20.95 -4.58 -49.12
C ALA A 64 19.74 -3.87 -48.50
N ALA A 65 18.61 -3.80 -49.19
CA ALA A 65 17.36 -3.22 -48.70
C ALA A 65 16.83 -4.00 -47.49
N ASN A 66 16.79 -5.33 -47.55
CA ASN A 66 16.39 -6.17 -46.42
C ASN A 66 17.32 -6.01 -45.21
N ARG A 67 18.64 -5.83 -45.44
CA ARG A 67 19.58 -5.50 -44.37
C ARG A 67 19.26 -4.14 -43.74
N ARG A 68 18.96 -3.13 -44.56
CA ARG A 68 18.61 -1.78 -44.10
C ARG A 68 17.31 -1.75 -43.31
N ILE A 69 16.28 -2.49 -43.76
CA ILE A 69 15.01 -2.62 -43.04
C ILE A 69 15.26 -3.20 -41.64
N ARG A 70 16.03 -4.29 -41.55
CA ARG A 70 16.38 -4.88 -40.24
C ARG A 70 17.14 -3.92 -39.34
N GLU A 71 18.07 -3.13 -39.89
CA GLU A 71 18.78 -2.11 -39.12
C GLU A 71 17.85 -1.01 -38.58
N LEU A 72 16.93 -0.52 -39.42
CA LEU A 72 15.95 0.49 -39.03
C LEU A 72 14.93 -0.04 -38.02
N GLU A 73 14.54 -1.30 -38.13
CA GLU A 73 13.69 -1.97 -37.14
C GLU A 73 14.40 -2.12 -35.79
N GLU A 74 15.67 -2.54 -35.79
CA GLU A 74 16.51 -2.57 -34.58
C GLU A 74 16.60 -1.16 -33.94
N GLU A 75 16.88 -0.13 -34.74
CA GLU A 75 17.00 1.27 -34.28
C GLU A 75 15.68 1.80 -33.71
N ASN A 76 14.54 1.59 -34.39
CA ASN A 76 13.23 2.01 -33.89
C ASN A 76 12.88 1.30 -32.57
N LYS A 77 13.17 0.00 -32.45
CA LYS A 77 12.91 -0.77 -31.23
C LYS A 77 13.73 -0.24 -30.06
N ILE A 78 15.01 0.06 -30.31
CA ILE A 78 15.90 0.70 -29.36
C ILE A 78 15.37 2.07 -28.94
N LEU A 79 15.05 2.95 -29.89
CA LEU A 79 14.62 4.32 -29.61
C LEU A 79 13.33 4.36 -28.78
N ARG A 80 12.34 3.52 -29.11
CA ARG A 80 11.08 3.45 -28.35
C ARG A 80 11.29 3.04 -26.89
N ARG A 81 12.15 2.04 -26.64
CA ARG A 81 12.43 1.55 -25.28
C ARG A 81 13.39 2.47 -24.51
N ALA A 82 14.37 3.06 -25.20
CA ALA A 82 15.27 4.05 -24.60
C ALA A 82 14.51 5.33 -24.22
N ALA A 83 13.58 5.80 -25.04
CA ALA A 83 12.70 6.93 -24.70
C ALA A 83 11.89 6.65 -23.43
N ALA A 84 11.25 5.47 -23.33
CA ALA A 84 10.53 5.07 -22.11
C ALA A 84 11.45 4.98 -20.88
N ALA A 85 12.71 4.56 -21.08
CA ALA A 85 13.72 4.47 -20.04
C ALA A 85 14.33 5.83 -19.62
N VAL A 86 14.17 6.88 -20.42
CA VAL A 86 14.61 8.25 -20.08
C VAL A 86 13.49 9.00 -19.35
N GLU A 87 12.23 8.75 -19.73
CA GLU A 87 11.05 9.34 -19.09
C GLU A 87 10.90 8.91 -17.63
N GLN A 88 11.35 7.69 -17.30
CA GLN A 88 11.52 7.23 -15.93
C GLN A 88 13.00 7.32 -15.58
N VAL A 89 13.43 8.13 -14.62
CA VAL A 89 14.85 8.18 -14.19
C VAL A 89 15.28 6.80 -13.66
N MET A 90 15.78 5.92 -14.54
CA MET A 90 16.05 4.53 -14.22
C MET A 90 17.43 4.36 -13.56
N PRO A 91 17.51 3.63 -12.43
CA PRO A 91 18.78 3.27 -11.81
C PRO A 91 19.67 2.44 -12.76
N PRO A 92 21.01 2.54 -12.66
CA PRO A 92 21.92 1.81 -13.55
C PRO A 92 21.72 0.29 -13.59
N LYS A 93 21.30 -0.32 -12.47
CA LYS A 93 21.02 -1.77 -12.39
C LYS A 93 19.80 -2.19 -13.21
N ASP A 94 18.81 -1.33 -13.32
CA ASP A 94 17.61 -1.61 -14.10
C ASP A 94 17.86 -1.42 -15.60
N ARG A 95 18.82 -0.56 -15.98
CA ARG A 95 19.29 -0.45 -17.38
C ARG A 95 19.89 -1.76 -17.88
N PHE A 96 20.67 -2.46 -17.06
CA PHE A 96 21.21 -3.77 -17.45
C PHE A 96 20.11 -4.84 -17.62
N ARG A 97 19.04 -4.79 -16.83
CA ARG A 97 17.86 -5.64 -17.04
C ARG A 97 17.21 -5.36 -18.40
N LEU A 98 17.00 -4.08 -18.72
CA LEU A 98 16.42 -3.67 -20.02
C LEU A 98 17.29 -4.07 -21.23
N VAL A 99 18.63 -4.05 -21.10
CA VAL A 99 19.53 -4.61 -22.14
C VAL A 99 19.20 -6.08 -22.40
N GLY A 100 18.96 -6.87 -21.35
CA GLY A 100 18.60 -8.28 -21.46
C GLY A 100 17.24 -8.49 -22.13
N GLU A 101 16.24 -7.67 -21.77
CA GLU A 101 14.91 -7.68 -22.39
C GLU A 101 14.98 -7.33 -23.88
N LEU A 102 15.67 -6.25 -24.25
CA LEU A 102 15.92 -5.85 -25.63
C LEU A 102 16.63 -6.95 -26.43
N HIS A 103 17.56 -7.66 -25.79
CA HIS A 103 18.26 -8.75 -26.43
C HIS A 103 17.38 -9.96 -26.71
N ALA A 104 16.53 -10.36 -25.76
CA ALA A 104 15.50 -11.39 -25.98
C ALA A 104 14.54 -11.00 -27.12
N ASP A 105 14.33 -9.70 -27.25
CA ASP A 105 13.56 -9.03 -28.30
C ASP A 105 14.29 -8.96 -29.67
N GLY A 106 15.47 -9.56 -29.82
CA GLY A 106 16.23 -9.63 -31.07
C GLY A 106 17.23 -8.48 -31.29
N VAL A 107 17.36 -7.55 -30.34
CA VAL A 107 18.36 -6.48 -30.44
C VAL A 107 19.76 -7.00 -30.08
N ARG A 108 20.77 -6.60 -30.84
CA ARG A 108 22.17 -6.91 -30.50
C ARG A 108 22.58 -6.21 -29.20
N ILE A 109 23.18 -6.97 -28.27
CA ILE A 109 23.60 -6.47 -26.94
C ILE A 109 24.43 -5.19 -27.04
N ARG A 110 25.38 -5.10 -27.97
CA ARG A 110 26.20 -3.87 -28.14
C ARG A 110 25.37 -2.64 -28.46
N LYS A 111 24.34 -2.77 -29.31
CA LYS A 111 23.45 -1.67 -29.68
C LYS A 111 22.56 -1.28 -28.50
N ALA A 112 22.01 -2.26 -27.77
CA ALA A 112 21.20 -2.00 -26.58
C ALA A 112 22.01 -1.30 -25.46
N CYS A 113 23.24 -1.76 -25.20
CA CYS A 113 24.17 -1.13 -24.26
C CYS A 113 24.47 0.32 -24.63
N LEU A 114 24.81 0.57 -25.90
CA LEU A 114 25.10 1.91 -26.41
C LEU A 114 23.91 2.86 -26.20
N ALA A 115 22.71 2.41 -26.54
CA ALA A 115 21.51 3.23 -26.43
C ALA A 115 21.10 3.55 -24.99
N LEU A 116 21.38 2.65 -24.04
CA LEU A 116 21.09 2.86 -22.62
C LEU A 116 22.25 3.51 -21.84
N GLY A 117 23.35 3.84 -22.54
CA GLY A 117 24.53 4.48 -21.95
C GLY A 117 25.24 3.60 -20.92
N VAL A 118 25.31 2.28 -21.15
CA VAL A 118 25.99 1.33 -20.27
C VAL A 118 27.06 0.53 -21.02
N SER A 119 28.10 0.05 -20.33
CA SER A 119 29.14 -0.76 -20.95
C SER A 119 28.70 -2.20 -21.21
N THR A 120 29.20 -2.79 -22.29
CA THR A 120 28.96 -4.20 -22.63
C THR A 120 29.62 -5.15 -21.64
N SER A 121 30.85 -4.85 -21.20
CA SER A 121 31.55 -5.59 -20.14
C SER A 121 30.78 -5.54 -18.83
N GLY A 122 30.27 -4.37 -18.43
CA GLY A 122 29.46 -4.20 -17.23
C GLY A 122 28.14 -4.98 -17.27
N TYR A 123 27.51 -5.11 -18.45
CA TYR A 123 26.33 -5.95 -18.62
C TYR A 123 26.63 -7.43 -18.36
N TYR A 124 27.71 -7.96 -18.95
CA TYR A 124 28.06 -9.37 -18.75
C TYR A 124 28.51 -9.65 -17.31
N GLU A 125 29.27 -8.74 -16.70
CA GLU A 125 29.63 -8.83 -15.29
C GLU A 125 28.39 -8.79 -14.40
N TRP A 126 27.45 -7.87 -14.66
CA TRP A 126 26.18 -7.82 -13.93
C TRP A 126 25.35 -9.10 -14.11
N LYS A 127 25.32 -9.68 -15.32
CA LYS A 127 24.58 -10.89 -15.66
C LYS A 127 25.11 -12.12 -14.93
N SER A 128 26.43 -12.22 -14.76
CA SER A 128 27.07 -13.34 -14.06
C SER A 128 27.26 -13.09 -12.56
N ARG A 129 27.01 -11.85 -12.08
CA ARG A 129 27.23 -11.48 -10.68
C ARG A 129 26.29 -12.25 -9.75
N ALA A 130 26.88 -13.02 -8.84
CA ALA A 130 26.15 -13.69 -7.79
C ALA A 130 25.39 -12.67 -6.90
N PRO A 131 24.25 -13.05 -6.30
CA PRO A 131 23.53 -12.20 -5.37
C PRO A 131 24.45 -11.73 -4.23
N SER A 132 24.43 -10.44 -3.92
CA SER A 132 25.21 -9.93 -2.78
C SER A 132 24.67 -10.46 -1.45
N THR A 133 25.50 -10.51 -0.42
CA THR A 133 25.09 -10.90 0.95
C THR A 133 23.87 -10.11 1.43
N ARG A 134 23.79 -8.82 1.08
CA ARG A 134 22.62 -7.98 1.37
C ARG A 134 21.37 -8.47 0.63
N SER A 135 21.49 -8.83 -0.64
CA SER A 135 20.38 -9.35 -1.44
C SER A 135 19.86 -10.67 -0.88
N ILE A 136 20.77 -11.57 -0.50
CA ILE A 136 20.45 -12.85 0.12
C ILE A 136 19.73 -12.61 1.45
N ARG A 137 20.30 -11.75 2.33
CA ARG A 137 19.67 -11.40 3.61
C ARG A 137 18.29 -10.77 3.42
N HIS A 138 18.12 -9.89 2.43
CA HIS A 138 16.82 -9.28 2.15
C HIS A 138 15.80 -10.30 1.66
N ALA A 139 16.19 -11.24 0.79
CA ALA A 139 15.29 -12.30 0.32
C ALA A 139 14.82 -13.17 1.49
N TRP A 140 15.76 -13.64 2.31
CA TRP A 140 15.45 -14.42 3.51
C TRP A 140 14.55 -13.66 4.51
N LEU A 141 14.88 -12.40 4.81
CA LEU A 141 14.04 -11.56 5.67
C LEU A 141 12.64 -11.34 5.08
N THR A 142 12.53 -11.23 3.77
CA THR A 142 11.23 -11.01 3.10
C THR A 142 10.31 -12.20 3.30
N ASP A 143 10.85 -13.41 3.16
CA ASP A 143 10.12 -14.66 3.39
C ASP A 143 9.64 -14.75 4.85
N LEU A 144 10.55 -14.52 5.79
CA LEU A 144 10.21 -14.54 7.23
C LEU A 144 9.18 -13.46 7.61
N ILE A 145 9.31 -12.25 7.05
CA ILE A 145 8.32 -11.18 7.22
C ILE A 145 6.94 -11.62 6.69
N GLY A 146 6.90 -12.33 5.56
CA GLY A 146 5.68 -12.89 4.99
C GLY A 146 5.02 -13.88 5.96
N GLN A 147 5.79 -14.82 6.50
CA GLN A 147 5.30 -15.80 7.47
C GLN A 147 4.75 -15.15 8.75
N ILE A 148 5.44 -14.13 9.28
CA ILE A 148 4.97 -13.35 10.45
C ILE A 148 3.68 -12.58 10.12
N HIS A 149 3.58 -12.02 8.93
CA HIS A 149 2.39 -11.28 8.52
C HIS A 149 1.19 -12.21 8.38
N GLU A 150 1.38 -13.36 7.74
CA GLU A 150 0.36 -14.39 7.56
C GLU A 150 -0.11 -14.99 8.90
N SER A 151 0.81 -15.34 9.80
CA SER A 151 0.47 -15.84 11.14
C SER A 151 -0.27 -14.81 12.00
N SER A 152 -0.10 -13.53 11.69
CA SER A 152 -0.85 -12.42 12.31
C SER A 152 -2.20 -12.12 11.63
N TYR A 153 -2.65 -12.95 10.68
CA TYR A 153 -3.83 -12.73 9.84
C TYR A 153 -3.80 -11.39 9.10
N GLY A 154 -2.60 -10.98 8.67
CA GLY A 154 -2.35 -9.71 7.98
C GLY A 154 -2.48 -8.46 8.84
N THR A 155 -2.62 -8.59 10.16
CA THR A 155 -2.84 -7.44 11.04
C THR A 155 -1.55 -6.67 11.36
N TYR A 156 -0.38 -7.32 11.30
CA TYR A 156 0.88 -6.72 11.73
C TYR A 156 1.46 -5.75 10.70
N GLY A 157 1.58 -4.48 11.07
CA GLY A 157 2.36 -3.49 10.32
C GLY A 157 3.84 -3.52 10.67
N ARG A 158 4.65 -2.67 10.01
CA ARG A 158 6.12 -2.60 10.15
C ARG A 158 6.65 -2.67 11.59
N MET A 159 5.95 -2.03 12.53
CA MET A 159 6.37 -1.93 13.93
C MET A 159 6.19 -3.26 14.66
N ARG A 160 5.06 -3.93 14.43
CA ARG A 160 4.73 -5.22 15.06
C ARG A 160 5.57 -6.33 14.45
N VAL A 161 5.72 -6.36 13.13
CA VAL A 161 6.64 -7.28 12.43
C VAL A 161 8.06 -7.15 12.97
N ARG A 162 8.60 -5.93 13.12
CA ARG A 162 9.93 -5.74 13.72
C ARG A 162 10.00 -6.27 15.15
N ALA A 163 8.98 -6.00 15.96
CA ALA A 163 8.97 -6.46 17.34
C ALA A 163 8.97 -7.99 17.40
N GLU A 164 8.24 -8.65 16.51
CA GLU A 164 8.20 -10.11 16.38
C GLU A 164 9.56 -10.67 15.94
N LEU A 165 10.17 -10.09 14.90
CA LEU A 165 11.52 -10.47 14.45
C LEU A 165 12.55 -10.40 15.58
N GLN A 166 12.46 -9.38 16.45
CA GLN A 166 13.37 -9.22 17.56
C GLN A 166 13.11 -10.21 18.70
N ARG A 167 11.83 -10.42 19.07
CA ARG A 167 11.47 -11.18 20.28
C ARG A 167 11.42 -12.68 20.05
N SER A 168 10.91 -13.10 18.90
CA SER A 168 10.62 -14.50 18.60
C SER A 168 11.71 -15.14 17.76
N HIS A 169 12.45 -14.35 16.99
CA HIS A 169 13.52 -14.83 16.11
C HIS A 169 14.91 -14.29 16.46
N GLU A 170 15.04 -13.39 17.43
CA GLU A 170 16.31 -12.76 17.83
C GLU A 170 17.02 -11.98 16.70
N ILE A 171 16.28 -11.54 15.69
CA ILE A 171 16.84 -10.84 14.53
C ILE A 171 16.66 -9.33 14.68
N THR A 172 17.78 -8.62 14.82
CA THR A 172 17.79 -7.16 14.84
C THR A 172 17.74 -6.59 13.42
N VAL A 173 16.65 -5.88 13.10
CA VAL A 173 16.48 -5.16 11.82
C VAL A 173 15.93 -3.75 12.05
N GLY A 174 16.41 -2.78 11.28
CA GLY A 174 15.91 -1.41 11.29
C GLY A 174 14.48 -1.31 10.76
N GLN A 175 13.68 -0.41 11.33
CA GLN A 175 12.25 -0.25 10.97
C GLN A 175 12.06 0.10 9.48
N ASN A 176 12.97 0.91 8.93
CA ASN A 176 12.93 1.32 7.53
C ASN A 176 13.20 0.16 6.58
N THR A 177 14.06 -0.79 6.97
CA THR A 177 14.32 -1.99 6.18
C THR A 177 13.10 -2.91 6.17
N VAL A 178 12.48 -3.14 7.33
CA VAL A 178 11.21 -3.91 7.42
C VAL A 178 10.14 -3.25 6.56
N GLY A 179 9.95 -1.93 6.69
CA GLY A 179 8.98 -1.19 5.88
C GLY A 179 9.30 -1.16 4.38
N LEU A 180 10.58 -1.23 3.98
CA LEU A 180 10.98 -1.38 2.59
C LEU A 180 10.59 -2.76 2.05
N LEU A 181 10.91 -3.82 2.79
CA LEU A 181 10.63 -5.20 2.38
C LEU A 181 9.12 -5.48 2.32
N MET A 182 8.36 -5.05 3.34
CA MET A 182 6.90 -5.17 3.34
C MET A 182 6.28 -4.48 2.11
N ARG A 183 6.71 -3.25 1.78
CA ARG A 183 6.22 -2.53 0.59
C ARG A 183 6.54 -3.24 -0.71
N ARG A 184 7.75 -3.79 -0.85
CA ARG A 184 8.15 -4.55 -2.04
C ARG A 184 7.34 -5.83 -2.24
N SER A 185 6.86 -6.42 -1.15
CA SER A 185 6.04 -7.64 -1.17
C SER A 185 4.54 -7.37 -1.09
N GLY A 186 4.10 -6.11 -1.17
CA GLY A 186 2.68 -5.76 -1.08
C GLY A 186 2.03 -5.99 0.29
N LEU A 187 2.82 -6.19 1.35
CA LEU A 187 2.33 -6.45 2.69
C LEU A 187 1.98 -5.15 3.40
N VAL A 188 0.75 -5.08 3.90
CA VAL A 188 0.22 -3.93 4.63
C VAL A 188 -0.40 -4.42 5.92
N GLY A 189 -0.09 -3.75 7.03
CA GLY A 189 -0.74 -4.02 8.31
C GLY A 189 -1.99 -3.17 8.47
N LEU A 190 -2.87 -3.56 9.39
CA LEU A 190 -4.05 -2.75 9.71
C LEU A 190 -3.64 -1.34 10.19
N PRO A 191 -4.35 -0.29 9.75
CA PRO A 191 -4.08 1.07 10.19
C PRO A 191 -4.25 1.16 11.71
N LEU A 192 -3.37 1.90 12.38
CA LEU A 192 -3.60 2.21 13.79
C LEU A 192 -4.87 3.06 13.91
N ARG A 193 -5.74 2.71 14.86
CA ARG A 193 -6.92 3.52 15.21
C ARG A 193 -6.47 4.97 15.42
N ARG A 194 -7.15 5.91 14.74
CA ARG A 194 -6.92 7.35 14.93
C ARG A 194 -6.98 7.64 16.42
N ARG A 195 -5.89 8.13 17.02
CA ARG A 195 -5.91 8.61 18.40
C ARG A 195 -6.87 9.81 18.45
N SER A 196 -7.82 9.79 19.39
CA SER A 196 -8.66 10.95 19.65
C SER A 196 -7.78 12.13 20.04
N LYS A 197 -8.18 13.35 19.64
CA LYS A 197 -7.48 14.57 20.05
C LYS A 197 -7.52 14.64 21.59
N ARG A 198 -6.36 14.88 22.23
CA ARG A 198 -6.32 15.21 23.66
C ARG A 198 -7.05 16.53 23.85
N VAL A 199 -8.15 16.52 24.58
CA VAL A 199 -8.79 17.74 25.07
C VAL A 199 -7.86 18.35 26.13
N PRO A 200 -7.59 19.67 26.13
CA PRO A 200 -6.75 20.29 27.14
C PRO A 200 -7.34 20.08 28.55
N ASN A 201 -6.48 19.71 29.50
CA ASN A 201 -6.86 19.55 30.91
C ASN A 201 -7.37 20.89 31.45
N GLN A 202 -8.66 20.95 31.81
CA GLN A 202 -9.17 22.04 32.64
C GLN A 202 -8.70 21.83 34.08
N VAL A 203 -8.46 22.94 34.80
CA VAL A 203 -8.10 22.90 36.22
C VAL A 203 -9.24 22.23 36.98
N THR A 204 -8.93 21.10 37.60
CA THR A 204 -9.88 20.25 38.29
C THR A 204 -9.66 20.40 39.80
N VAL A 205 -10.70 20.13 40.61
CA VAL A 205 -10.61 19.95 42.06
C VAL A 205 -9.41 19.07 42.42
N THR A 206 -8.69 19.42 43.49
CA THR A 206 -7.48 18.72 43.95
C THR A 206 -7.72 17.20 44.03
N ASP A 207 -6.94 16.41 43.28
CA ASP A 207 -6.94 14.95 43.38
C ASP A 207 -6.40 14.52 44.75
N LEU A 208 -7.32 14.25 45.68
CA LEU A 208 -7.01 13.78 47.03
C LEU A 208 -6.49 12.34 47.03
N VAL A 209 -6.77 11.56 45.98
CA VAL A 209 -6.33 10.15 45.85
C VAL A 209 -4.90 10.06 45.35
N ARG A 210 -4.42 11.05 44.56
CA ARG A 210 -3.06 11.09 43.97
C ARG A 210 -2.68 9.78 43.29
N ARG A 211 -3.65 9.15 42.61
CA ARG A 211 -3.57 7.80 42.00
C ARG A 211 -3.20 6.66 42.95
N ARG A 212 -3.40 6.81 44.25
CA ARG A 212 -3.26 5.73 45.25
C ARG A 212 -4.61 5.08 45.53
N PHE A 213 -4.98 4.08 44.72
CA PHE A 213 -6.21 3.29 44.89
C PHE A 213 -6.02 2.16 45.93
N HIS A 214 -5.59 2.54 47.13
CA HIS A 214 -5.40 1.66 48.26
C HIS A 214 -5.91 2.35 49.53
N ALA A 215 -6.53 1.59 50.42
CA ALA A 215 -7.04 2.08 51.69
C ALA A 215 -6.68 1.07 52.79
N ASP A 216 -6.31 1.56 53.98
CA ASP A 216 -5.90 0.71 55.11
C ASP A 216 -7.08 0.19 55.96
N GLY A 217 -8.32 0.50 55.55
CA GLY A 217 -9.53 0.11 56.27
C GLY A 217 -10.80 0.46 55.50
N PRO A 218 -11.94 -0.13 55.88
CA PRO A 218 -13.22 0.10 55.21
C PRO A 218 -13.62 1.57 55.33
N ASP A 219 -14.36 2.05 54.33
CA ASP A 219 -15.01 3.37 54.32
C ASP A 219 -14.03 4.55 54.41
N ARG A 220 -12.75 4.34 54.06
CA ARG A 220 -11.74 5.41 53.92
C ARG A 220 -11.69 5.99 52.51
N LEU A 221 -11.88 5.14 51.50
CA LEU A 221 -11.86 5.52 50.09
C LEU A 221 -12.93 4.76 49.33
N TRP A 222 -13.87 5.50 48.75
CA TRP A 222 -14.86 4.97 47.82
C TRP A 222 -14.52 5.43 46.41
N VAL A 223 -14.68 4.52 45.46
CA VAL A 223 -14.57 4.82 44.02
C VAL A 223 -15.93 4.65 43.37
N ALA A 224 -16.29 5.60 42.51
CA ALA A 224 -17.53 5.59 41.76
C ALA A 224 -17.25 5.60 40.26
N ASP A 225 -17.99 4.77 39.52
CA ASP A 225 -17.96 4.75 38.06
C ASP A 225 -19.36 4.67 37.48
N ILE A 226 -19.54 5.21 36.27
CA ILE A 226 -20.79 5.10 35.51
C ILE A 226 -20.51 4.28 34.25
N THR A 227 -21.13 3.11 34.16
CA THR A 227 -21.01 2.22 33.00
C THR A 227 -22.29 2.29 32.13
N GLU A 228 -22.11 2.43 30.82
CA GLU A 228 -23.18 2.29 29.83
C GLU A 228 -23.35 0.82 29.44
N HIS A 229 -24.57 0.31 29.53
CA HIS A 229 -24.97 -1.04 29.16
C HIS A 229 -25.97 -0.99 28.00
N PRO A 230 -25.66 -1.60 26.83
CA PRO A 230 -26.63 -1.71 25.74
C PRO A 230 -27.70 -2.75 26.06
N THR A 231 -28.97 -2.41 25.82
CA THR A 231 -30.11 -3.34 25.92
C THR A 231 -30.91 -3.35 24.62
N ARG A 232 -31.93 -4.22 24.54
CA ARG A 232 -32.84 -4.29 23.37
C ARG A 232 -33.74 -3.06 23.24
N GLU A 233 -33.99 -2.35 24.35
CA GLU A 233 -34.94 -1.23 24.42
C GLU A 233 -34.23 0.14 24.45
N GLY A 234 -32.90 0.16 24.46
CA GLY A 234 -32.11 1.36 24.57
C GLY A 234 -30.88 1.18 25.45
N LYS A 235 -30.25 2.29 25.81
CA LYS A 235 -29.08 2.29 26.69
C LYS A 235 -29.54 2.41 28.14
N LEU A 236 -28.89 1.67 29.03
CA LEU A 236 -29.00 1.84 30.48
C LEU A 236 -27.65 2.30 31.02
N TYR A 237 -27.69 3.18 32.01
CA TYR A 237 -26.52 3.65 32.73
C TYR A 237 -26.59 3.13 34.16
N CYS A 238 -25.52 2.51 34.63
CA CYS A 238 -25.40 2.03 36.00
C CYS A 238 -24.26 2.79 36.67
N CYS A 239 -24.55 3.47 37.79
CA CYS A 239 -23.53 4.02 38.67
C CYS A 239 -23.32 3.09 39.84
N VAL A 240 -22.06 2.76 40.15
CA VAL A 240 -21.68 1.89 41.26
C VAL A 240 -20.67 2.61 42.14
N VAL A 241 -20.91 2.61 43.45
CA VAL A 241 -19.98 3.07 44.48
C VAL A 241 -19.37 1.84 45.16
N LEU A 242 -18.05 1.72 45.11
CA LEU A 242 -17.29 0.60 45.64
C LEU A 242 -16.33 1.06 46.73
N ASP A 243 -16.34 0.38 47.86
CA ASP A 243 -15.34 0.57 48.92
C ASP A 243 -14.02 -0.10 48.51
N VAL A 244 -12.94 0.70 48.43
CA VAL A 244 -11.65 0.23 47.89
C VAL A 244 -11.03 -0.85 48.77
N PHE A 245 -11.20 -0.78 50.10
CA PHE A 245 -10.64 -1.76 51.03
C PHE A 245 -11.39 -3.10 50.94
N SER A 246 -12.71 -3.10 51.16
CA SER A 246 -13.49 -4.35 51.20
C SER A 246 -13.89 -4.88 49.82
N ARG A 247 -13.72 -4.09 48.76
CA ARG A 247 -14.19 -4.37 47.38
C ARG A 247 -15.70 -4.58 47.27
N ARG A 248 -16.46 -4.23 48.30
CA ARG A 248 -17.92 -4.34 48.31
C ARG A 248 -18.53 -3.16 47.56
N VAL A 249 -19.57 -3.44 46.79
CA VAL A 249 -20.49 -2.41 46.33
C VAL A 249 -21.27 -1.91 47.53
N VAL A 250 -21.16 -0.61 47.80
CA VAL A 250 -21.78 0.03 48.96
C VAL A 250 -23.01 0.85 48.57
N GLY A 251 -23.10 1.27 47.31
CA GLY A 251 -24.27 1.90 46.74
C GLY A 251 -24.28 1.76 45.22
N TRP A 252 -25.44 1.85 44.62
CA TRP A 252 -25.61 1.78 43.17
C TRP A 252 -26.90 2.48 42.73
N ALA A 253 -26.99 2.86 41.47
CA ALA A 253 -28.23 3.35 40.87
C ALA A 253 -28.23 3.02 39.37
N ILE A 254 -29.43 2.88 38.79
CA ILE A 254 -29.60 2.60 37.36
C ILE A 254 -30.62 3.59 36.79
N ASP A 255 -30.34 4.14 35.62
CA ASP A 255 -31.24 5.02 34.89
C ASP A 255 -31.05 4.84 33.37
N THR A 256 -32.09 5.15 32.60
CA THR A 256 -32.04 5.27 31.13
C THR A 256 -31.25 6.49 30.66
N THR A 257 -31.05 7.48 31.54
CA THR A 257 -30.31 8.71 31.24
C THR A 257 -29.08 8.87 32.13
N GLN A 258 -27.96 9.25 31.52
CA GLN A 258 -26.77 9.63 32.27
C GLN A 258 -26.98 11.08 32.77
N ARG A 259 -27.50 11.26 33.99
CA ARG A 259 -27.64 12.57 34.65
C ARG A 259 -26.92 12.57 36.00
N ALA A 260 -26.67 13.76 36.56
CA ALA A 260 -26.05 13.89 37.88
C ALA A 260 -26.81 13.13 38.98
N GLU A 261 -28.14 13.05 38.87
CA GLU A 261 -29.03 12.31 39.76
C GLU A 261 -28.63 10.83 39.92
N LEU A 262 -28.16 10.20 38.84
CA LEU A 262 -27.71 8.82 38.87
C LEU A 262 -26.54 8.63 39.85
N ALA A 263 -25.57 9.55 39.85
CA ALA A 263 -24.42 9.49 40.73
C ALA A 263 -24.78 9.88 42.18
N THR A 264 -25.62 10.91 42.36
CA THR A 264 -26.06 11.32 43.71
C THR A 264 -26.92 10.25 44.37
N ASN A 265 -27.76 9.53 43.62
CA ASN A 265 -28.58 8.43 44.16
C ASN A 265 -27.71 7.24 44.61
N ALA A 266 -26.71 6.86 43.79
CA ALA A 266 -25.77 5.81 44.15
C ALA A 266 -24.94 6.17 45.40
N LEU A 267 -24.53 7.45 45.51
CA LEU A 267 -23.82 7.96 46.69
C LEU A 267 -24.71 8.03 47.93
N GLY A 268 -25.95 8.53 47.80
CA GLY A 268 -26.91 8.55 48.90
C GLY A 268 -27.14 7.14 49.47
N MET A 269 -27.35 6.16 48.59
CA MET A 269 -27.47 4.75 49.00
C MET A 269 -26.22 4.24 49.74
N ALA A 270 -25.02 4.62 49.29
CA ALA A 270 -23.78 4.25 49.96
C ALA A 270 -23.66 4.85 51.37
N ILE A 271 -23.98 6.14 51.51
CA ILE A 271 -23.97 6.84 52.80
C ILE A 271 -24.98 6.21 53.76
N ASP A 272 -26.20 5.96 53.29
CA ASP A 272 -27.25 5.35 54.13
C ASP A 272 -26.89 3.93 54.57
N SER A 273 -26.28 3.15 53.67
CA SER A 273 -25.90 1.76 53.94
C SER A 273 -24.70 1.63 54.88
N ARG A 274 -23.72 2.54 54.80
CA ARG A 274 -22.44 2.41 55.52
C ARG A 274 -22.31 3.34 56.71
N ARG A 275 -23.02 4.47 56.70
CA ARG A 275 -22.93 5.55 57.72
C ARG A 275 -21.47 5.86 58.09
N PRO A 276 -20.64 6.22 57.10
CA PRO A 276 -19.22 6.37 57.31
C PRO A 276 -18.91 7.52 58.28
N SER A 277 -17.80 7.39 59.00
CA SER A 277 -17.27 8.50 59.80
C SER A 277 -16.80 9.66 58.91
N PRO A 278 -16.76 10.90 59.44
CA PRO A 278 -16.14 12.02 58.76
C PRO A 278 -14.72 11.68 58.23
N GLY A 279 -14.44 12.04 56.97
CA GLY A 279 -13.14 11.84 56.35
C GLY A 279 -13.08 10.79 55.24
N THR A 280 -14.19 10.13 54.90
CA THR A 280 -14.27 9.27 53.70
C THR A 280 -14.06 10.07 52.44
N ILE A 281 -13.10 9.64 51.62
CA ILE A 281 -12.83 10.23 50.31
C ILE A 281 -13.66 9.50 49.26
N ILE A 282 -14.35 10.24 48.39
CA ILE A 282 -14.95 9.69 47.17
C ILE A 282 -14.19 10.13 45.93
N HIS A 283 -13.94 9.19 45.02
CA HIS A 283 -13.29 9.44 43.75
C HIS A 283 -14.17 8.95 42.60
N GLY A 284 -14.46 9.83 41.64
CA GLY A 284 -15.14 9.49 40.40
C GLY A 284 -14.34 9.96 39.20
N ASP A 285 -14.31 9.15 38.15
CA ASP A 285 -13.62 9.48 36.91
C ASP A 285 -14.34 10.62 36.17
N HIS A 286 -13.59 11.42 35.42
CA HIS A 286 -14.14 12.46 34.55
C HIS A 286 -14.76 11.86 33.29
N GLY A 287 -15.99 11.36 33.40
CA GLY A 287 -16.85 11.15 32.24
C GLY A 287 -17.16 12.47 31.51
N THR A 288 -17.78 12.41 30.34
CA THR A 288 -18.21 13.61 29.57
C THR A 288 -19.25 14.49 30.28
N GLN A 289 -19.61 14.15 31.52
CA GLN A 289 -20.47 14.93 32.40
C GLN A 289 -19.58 15.92 33.13
N GLY A 290 -19.33 17.06 32.48
CA GLY A 290 -18.61 18.15 33.11
C GLY A 290 -19.31 18.59 34.40
N GLY A 291 -18.52 18.66 35.48
CA GLY A 291 -18.85 19.42 36.69
C GLY A 291 -19.91 18.79 37.58
N PHE A 292 -19.46 18.04 38.60
CA PHE A 292 -20.12 18.07 39.90
C PHE A 292 -20.13 19.52 40.39
N ASN A 293 -21.20 20.28 40.09
CA ASN A 293 -21.35 21.64 40.58
C ASN A 293 -21.81 21.58 42.05
N TRP A 294 -20.87 21.44 42.97
CA TRP A 294 -21.08 21.44 44.43
C TRP A 294 -21.49 22.82 45.00
N SER A 295 -22.05 23.71 44.18
CA SER A 295 -22.47 25.05 44.61
C SER A 295 -23.98 25.24 44.74
N SER A 296 -24.80 24.21 44.47
CA SER A 296 -26.25 24.43 44.34
C SER A 296 -27.13 23.43 45.08
N GLN A 297 -26.74 22.93 46.26
CA GLN A 297 -27.69 22.33 47.19
C GLN A 297 -27.34 22.71 48.63
N HIS A 298 -28.05 23.74 49.12
CA HIS A 298 -28.27 23.90 50.54
C HIS A 298 -29.10 22.70 51.01
N LEU A 299 -28.50 21.81 51.78
CA LEU A 299 -29.22 20.98 52.74
C LEU A 299 -28.76 21.48 54.11
N GLU A 300 -29.60 22.30 54.71
CA GLU A 300 -29.46 22.77 56.08
C GLU A 300 -29.52 21.56 57.03
N SER A 301 -28.35 21.08 57.45
CA SER A 301 -28.12 20.57 58.80
C SER A 301 -26.61 20.42 59.02
N GLU A 302 -26.15 21.03 60.10
CA GLU A 302 -24.78 21.40 60.41
C GLU A 302 -23.72 20.27 60.43
N VAL A 303 -22.48 20.73 60.23
CA VAL A 303 -21.17 20.16 60.61
C VAL A 303 -20.46 19.22 59.62
N PHE A 304 -19.76 19.80 58.63
CA PHE A 304 -18.50 19.24 58.10
C PHE A 304 -17.52 20.38 57.79
N GLY A 305 -16.33 20.33 58.41
CA GLY A 305 -15.38 21.45 58.50
C GLY A 305 -14.65 21.79 57.20
N TRP A 306 -14.63 23.08 56.90
CA TRP A 306 -13.85 23.75 55.86
C TRP A 306 -12.59 24.36 56.48
N PHE A 307 -11.48 24.37 55.75
CA PHE A 307 -10.36 25.29 56.05
C PHE A 307 -10.45 26.47 55.08
N ASP A 308 -10.89 27.62 55.61
CA ASP A 308 -10.73 28.94 55.00
C ASP A 308 -9.29 29.41 55.25
N ASP A 309 -8.58 29.74 54.17
CA ASP A 309 -7.23 30.31 54.21
C ASP A 309 -7.33 31.82 54.04
N ASN A 310 -7.41 32.56 55.14
CA ASN A 310 -7.20 34.02 55.10
C ASN A 310 -6.80 34.62 56.47
N SER A 311 -5.51 34.60 56.79
CA SER A 311 -4.91 35.64 57.64
C SER A 311 -3.40 35.76 57.41
N ARG A 312 -3.02 36.90 56.82
CA ARG A 312 -1.65 37.43 56.74
C ARG A 312 -1.15 37.82 58.15
N GLN A 313 0.07 37.41 58.52
CA GLN A 313 1.12 38.12 59.30
C GLN A 313 2.05 37.09 59.96
N ILE A 314 3.30 36.95 59.49
CA ILE A 314 4.54 37.45 60.10
C ILE A 314 4.74 37.01 61.55
N GLU A 315 5.68 36.09 61.78
CA GLU A 315 6.81 36.29 62.71
C GLU A 315 7.96 35.29 62.45
N ARG A 316 9.19 35.81 62.50
CA ARG A 316 10.47 35.10 62.44
C ARG A 316 10.86 34.62 63.84
N CYS A 317 11.78 33.65 63.89
CA CYS A 317 13.10 33.69 64.57
C CYS A 317 13.41 32.52 65.52
N GLY A 318 14.54 31.85 65.26
CA GLY A 318 15.44 31.15 66.21
C GLY A 318 14.91 29.87 66.86
N GLN A 319 15.66 28.78 67.02
CA GLN A 319 17.08 28.44 66.80
C GLN A 319 17.16 27.03 66.23
#